data_AF-A0A1L5L2K7-F1
#
_entry.id   AF-A0A1L5L2K7-F1
#
_cell.length_a   1.000
_cell.length_b   1.000
_cell.length_c   1.000
_cell.angle_alpha   90.00
_cell.angle_beta   90.00
_cell.angle_gamma   90.00
#
_symmetry.space_group_name_H-M   'P 1'
#
loop_
_entity.id
_entity.type
_entity.pdbx_description
1 polymer ?
#
loop_
_entity_poly.entity_id
_entity_poly.type
_entity_poly.pdbx_seq_one_letter_code
_entity_poly.pdbx_strand_id
1 'polypeptide(L)'
;RIPPRRAGSSLMREVDVANLSAMDNAAEGTIGVLGFATFGQEADAVARFAKQAIARYRKDAATAASDTPHVAVLFRGKTHMAQFAQELERAGLTTLVVGYSALLERPEVQDLIALLHAAADHTDSASLMRLLATPRFGLGSESLTRLAGMAEDLDSQCRYRALVESGIIGSGSDGARADDGHDEAIVSTSIDSGLVSEADGGSDIATFADPQVKAIVKQYRDRVPHAVFLI
;
A
#
# COMPACT_ATOMS: atom_id res chain seq x y z
N ARG A 1 32.09 -0.84 -11.97
CA ARG A 1 31.28 -1.94 -11.39
C ARG A 1 29.86 -1.42 -11.26
N ILE A 2 28.91 -2.03 -11.96
CA ILE A 2 27.48 -1.71 -11.86
C ILE A 2 26.92 -2.49 -10.67
N PRO A 3 26.14 -1.89 -9.75
CA PRO A 3 25.58 -2.61 -8.61
C PRO A 3 24.53 -3.63 -9.07
N PRO A 4 24.36 -4.77 -8.36
CA PRO A 4 23.41 -5.80 -8.74
C PRO A 4 21.97 -5.27 -8.64
N ARG A 5 21.22 -5.35 -9.75
CA ARG A 5 19.79 -5.06 -9.78
C ARG A 5 19.06 -6.14 -8.99
N ARG A 6 18.28 -5.73 -7.98
CA ARG A 6 17.37 -6.60 -7.22
C ARG A 6 16.46 -7.34 -8.20
N ALA A 7 16.49 -8.67 -8.18
CA ALA A 7 15.60 -9.48 -9.01
C ALA A 7 14.15 -9.21 -8.61
N GLY A 8 13.33 -8.74 -9.56
CA GLY A 8 11.89 -8.64 -9.34
C GLY A 8 11.28 -10.04 -9.19
N SER A 9 10.21 -10.16 -8.41
CA SER A 9 9.48 -11.43 -8.19
C SER A 9 8.70 -11.93 -9.41
N SER A 10 8.72 -11.19 -10.52
CA SER A 10 8.11 -11.62 -11.76
C SER A 10 9.11 -12.50 -12.54
N LEU A 11 8.75 -13.75 -12.80
CA LEU A 11 9.41 -14.64 -13.78
C LEU A 11 9.17 -14.13 -15.23
N MET A 12 9.25 -12.82 -15.47
CA MET A 12 9.12 -12.21 -16.78
C MET A 12 10.37 -12.57 -17.60
N ARG A 13 10.32 -13.76 -18.20
CA ARG A 13 11.11 -14.09 -19.36
C ARG A 13 10.66 -13.13 -20.46
N GLU A 14 11.61 -12.50 -21.14
CA GLU A 14 11.34 -11.74 -22.35
C GLU A 14 10.57 -12.66 -23.30
N VAL A 15 9.29 -12.33 -23.54
CA VAL A 15 8.44 -13.10 -24.43
C VAL A 15 8.89 -12.74 -25.83
N ASP A 16 9.33 -13.72 -26.60
CA ASP A 16 9.69 -13.51 -28.00
C ASP A 16 8.41 -13.17 -28.77
N VAL A 17 8.24 -11.89 -29.11
CA VAL A 17 7.08 -11.39 -29.85
C VAL A 17 7.50 -11.23 -31.29
N ALA A 18 6.77 -11.86 -32.21
CA ALA A 18 6.99 -11.73 -33.64
C ALA A 18 6.99 -10.24 -34.04
N ASN A 19 7.92 -9.87 -34.94
CA ASN A 19 7.96 -8.52 -35.50
C ASN A 19 6.63 -8.19 -36.17
N LEU A 20 6.08 -7.02 -35.85
CA LEU A 20 4.84 -6.54 -36.44
C LEU A 20 5.04 -6.29 -37.94
N SER A 21 4.31 -7.02 -38.78
CA SER A 21 4.19 -6.76 -40.21
C SER A 21 2.79 -6.25 -40.54
N ALA A 22 2.67 -5.44 -41.59
CA ALA A 22 1.37 -5.12 -42.14
C ALA A 22 0.68 -6.39 -42.65
N MET A 23 -0.65 -6.42 -42.63
CA MET A 23 -1.42 -7.47 -43.31
C MET A 23 -1.25 -7.35 -44.83
N ASP A 24 -1.26 -8.48 -45.55
CA ASP A 24 -1.05 -8.52 -47.01
C ASP A 24 -2.06 -7.68 -47.80
N ASN A 25 -3.22 -7.39 -47.21
CA ASN A 25 -4.31 -6.59 -47.78
C ASN A 25 -4.51 -5.24 -47.08
N ALA A 26 -3.53 -4.77 -46.30
CA ALA A 26 -3.64 -3.49 -45.62
C ALA A 26 -3.71 -2.34 -46.63
N ALA A 27 -4.71 -1.47 -46.47
CA ALA A 27 -4.81 -0.26 -47.28
C ALA A 27 -3.63 0.70 -46.99
N GLU A 28 -3.26 1.51 -47.97
CA GLU A 28 -2.26 2.56 -47.76
C GLU A 28 -2.69 3.51 -46.64
N GLY A 29 -1.79 3.74 -45.69
CA GLY A 29 -1.97 4.63 -44.56
C GLY A 29 -1.17 5.92 -44.74
N THR A 30 -1.61 6.99 -44.07
CA THR A 30 -0.83 8.23 -43.97
C THR A 30 -0.19 8.32 -42.60
N ILE A 31 1.11 8.62 -42.56
CA ILE A 31 1.86 8.85 -41.32
C ILE A 31 2.09 10.37 -41.20
N GLY A 32 1.74 10.93 -40.05
CA GLY A 32 2.03 12.30 -39.69
C GLY A 32 2.83 12.35 -38.39
N VAL A 33 3.81 13.25 -38.33
CA VAL A 33 4.58 13.51 -37.11
C VAL A 33 4.31 14.95 -36.68
N LEU A 34 3.82 15.13 -35.46
CA LEU A 34 3.55 16.43 -34.87
C LEU A 34 4.25 16.54 -33.52
N GLY A 35 4.81 17.72 -33.24
CA GLY A 35 5.41 18.06 -31.96
C GLY A 35 4.64 19.19 -31.28
N PHE A 36 4.40 19.06 -29.97
CA PHE A 36 3.69 20.05 -29.16
C PHE A 36 4.57 20.52 -28.01
N ALA A 37 4.41 21.78 -27.62
CA ALA A 37 5.20 22.36 -26.52
C ALA A 37 4.68 21.96 -25.14
N THR A 38 3.39 21.59 -25.06
CA THR A 38 2.72 21.26 -23.80
C THR A 38 1.88 19.99 -23.92
N PHE A 39 1.70 19.31 -22.80
CA PHE A 39 0.82 18.15 -22.67
C PHE A 39 -0.63 18.47 -23.12
N GLY A 40 -1.17 19.62 -22.73
CA GLY A 40 -2.55 19.99 -23.09
C GLY A 40 -2.74 20.15 -24.59
N GLN A 41 -1.75 20.70 -25.30
CA GLN A 41 -1.77 20.81 -26.76
C GLN A 41 -1.70 19.43 -27.44
N GLU A 42 -0.88 18.53 -26.89
CA GLU A 42 -0.78 17.15 -27.37
C GLU A 42 -2.11 16.40 -27.19
N ALA A 43 -2.72 16.49 -26.00
CA ALA A 43 -4.01 15.88 -25.69
C ALA A 43 -5.14 16.39 -26.61
N ASP A 44 -5.22 17.71 -26.81
CA ASP A 44 -6.19 18.31 -27.73
C ASP A 44 -5.98 17.84 -29.18
N ALA A 45 -4.73 17.79 -29.64
CA ALA A 45 -4.43 17.32 -30.99
C ALA A 45 -4.80 15.84 -31.18
N VAL A 46 -4.53 14.98 -30.20
CA VAL A 46 -4.94 13.57 -30.22
C VAL A 46 -6.46 13.44 -30.23
N ALA A 47 -7.18 14.25 -29.43
CA ALA A 47 -8.64 14.26 -29.42
C ALA A 47 -9.23 14.68 -30.77
N ARG A 48 -8.68 15.73 -31.39
CA ARG A 48 -9.09 16.17 -32.74
C ARG A 48 -8.79 15.12 -33.79
N PHE A 49 -7.61 14.50 -33.73
CA PHE A 49 -7.24 13.42 -34.63
C PHE A 49 -8.19 12.22 -34.50
N ALA A 50 -8.49 11.79 -33.27
CA ALA A 50 -9.40 10.69 -33.00
C ALA A 50 -10.80 10.97 -33.56
N LYS A 51 -11.35 12.18 -33.34
CA LYS A 51 -12.64 12.60 -33.92
C LYS A 51 -12.63 12.56 -35.44
N GLN A 52 -11.57 13.10 -36.06
CA GLN A 52 -11.44 13.12 -37.52
C GLN A 52 -11.29 11.71 -38.10
N ALA A 53 -10.52 10.84 -37.44
CA ALA A 53 -10.36 9.44 -37.83
C ALA A 53 -11.70 8.69 -37.74
N ILE A 54 -12.40 8.82 -36.61
CA ILE A 54 -13.73 8.22 -36.43
C ILE A 54 -14.69 8.73 -37.52
N ALA A 55 -14.74 10.03 -37.78
CA ALA A 55 -15.60 10.59 -38.82
C ALA A 55 -15.25 10.09 -40.22
N ARG A 56 -13.96 9.95 -40.55
CA ARG A 56 -13.48 9.46 -41.85
C ARG A 56 -13.78 7.99 -42.09
N TYR A 57 -13.61 7.16 -41.07
CA TYR A 57 -13.74 5.70 -41.18
C TYR A 57 -15.12 5.18 -40.77
N ARG A 58 -16.04 6.06 -40.37
CA ARG A 58 -17.46 5.76 -40.23
C ARG A 58 -18.07 5.60 -41.63
N LYS A 59 -17.93 4.41 -42.23
CA LYS A 59 -18.69 4.03 -43.43
C LYS A 59 -20.18 3.88 -43.09
N ASP A 60 -21.04 4.03 -44.10
CA ASP A 60 -22.50 3.92 -44.04
C ASP A 60 -22.95 2.77 -43.14
N ALA A 61 -23.34 3.12 -41.91
CA ALA A 61 -23.68 2.19 -40.82
C ALA A 61 -25.04 1.49 -41.03
N ALA A 62 -25.39 1.15 -42.27
CA ALA A 62 -26.63 0.47 -42.62
C ALA A 62 -26.49 -1.07 -42.61
N THR A 63 -25.26 -1.63 -42.60
CA THR A 63 -25.08 -3.07 -42.85
C THR A 63 -24.38 -3.86 -41.74
N ALA A 64 -23.89 -3.23 -40.67
CA ALA A 64 -23.42 -3.96 -39.50
C ALA A 64 -23.38 -3.04 -38.27
N ALA A 65 -24.26 -3.30 -37.28
CA ALA A 65 -24.34 -2.55 -36.03
C ALA A 65 -23.09 -2.67 -35.11
N SER A 66 -22.02 -3.34 -35.56
CA SER A 66 -20.83 -3.67 -34.76
C SER A 66 -19.53 -3.01 -35.23
N ASP A 67 -19.51 -2.29 -36.35
CA ASP A 67 -18.26 -1.83 -36.98
C ASP A 67 -18.02 -0.33 -36.75
N THR A 68 -18.07 0.09 -35.47
CA THR A 68 -17.68 1.47 -35.13
C THR A 68 -16.16 1.58 -35.22
N PRO A 69 -15.60 2.56 -35.96
CA PRO A 69 -14.16 2.68 -36.10
C PRO A 69 -13.51 2.91 -34.74
N HIS A 70 -12.54 2.05 -34.39
CA HIS A 70 -11.78 2.14 -33.16
C HIS A 70 -10.47 2.91 -33.38
N VAL A 71 -10.09 3.73 -32.39
CA VAL A 71 -8.81 4.45 -32.37
C VAL A 71 -8.04 3.98 -31.14
N ALA A 72 -6.77 3.59 -31.34
CA ALA A 72 -5.88 3.20 -30.26
C ALA A 72 -4.81 4.29 -30.06
N VAL A 73 -4.57 4.66 -28.80
CA VAL A 73 -3.48 5.57 -28.40
C VAL A 73 -2.44 4.75 -27.66
N LEU A 74 -1.25 4.64 -28.23
CA LEU A 74 -0.16 3.83 -27.69
C LEU A 74 0.78 4.70 -26.86
N PHE A 75 1.00 4.29 -25.63
CA PHE A 75 1.91 4.96 -24.71
C PHE A 75 3.13 4.10 -24.44
N ARG A 76 4.30 4.73 -24.30
CA ARG A 76 5.50 4.05 -23.83
C ARG A 76 5.45 3.71 -22.34
N GLY A 77 4.75 4.53 -21.55
CA GLY A 77 4.63 4.38 -20.10
C GLY A 77 3.24 4.77 -19.60
N LYS A 78 2.89 4.32 -18.40
CA LYS A 78 1.53 4.44 -17.85
C LYS A 78 1.20 5.82 -17.26
N THR A 79 2.20 6.63 -16.94
CA THR A 79 2.08 7.86 -16.13
C THR A 79 1.02 8.83 -16.65
N HIS A 80 0.91 9.00 -17.97
CA HIS A 80 0.00 9.99 -18.57
C HIS A 80 -1.32 9.38 -19.07
N MET A 81 -1.51 8.06 -19.00
CA MET A 81 -2.67 7.38 -19.59
C MET A 81 -3.99 7.88 -18.99
N ALA A 82 -4.06 8.04 -17.66
CA ALA A 82 -5.26 8.51 -16.96
C ALA A 82 -5.63 9.95 -17.35
N GLN A 83 -4.62 10.82 -17.52
CA GLN A 83 -4.83 12.21 -17.94
C GLN A 83 -5.36 12.27 -19.38
N PHE A 84 -4.78 11.50 -20.30
CA PHE A 84 -5.29 11.41 -21.67
C PHE A 84 -6.72 10.85 -21.73
N ALA A 85 -7.03 9.81 -20.95
CA ALA A 85 -8.38 9.26 -20.87
C ALA A 85 -9.40 10.34 -20.45
N GLN A 86 -9.07 11.10 -19.41
CA GLN A 86 -9.93 12.19 -18.93
C GLN A 86 -10.15 13.28 -19.98
N GLU A 87 -9.11 13.72 -20.70
CA GLU A 87 -9.26 14.75 -21.73
C GLU A 87 -10.06 14.25 -22.95
N LEU A 88 -9.86 13.00 -23.35
CA LEU A 88 -10.62 12.37 -24.44
C LEU A 88 -12.10 12.18 -24.06
N GLU A 89 -12.40 11.82 -22.81
CA GLU A 89 -13.77 11.75 -22.28
C GLU A 89 -14.43 13.12 -22.24
N ARG A 90 -13.71 14.16 -21.78
CA ARG A 90 -14.19 15.55 -21.86
C ARG A 90 -14.46 16.00 -23.29
N ALA A 91 -13.70 15.49 -24.25
CA ALA A 91 -13.94 15.73 -25.67
C ALA A 91 -15.14 14.94 -26.23
N GLY A 92 -15.80 14.09 -25.43
CA GLY A 92 -16.98 13.32 -25.81
C GLY A 92 -16.67 11.97 -26.48
N LEU A 93 -15.47 11.44 -26.29
CA LEU A 93 -15.07 10.12 -26.79
C LEU A 93 -15.21 9.07 -25.68
N THR A 94 -15.73 7.89 -26.01
CA THR A 94 -15.73 6.75 -25.09
C THR A 94 -14.32 6.15 -25.05
N THR A 95 -13.64 6.23 -23.90
CA THR A 95 -12.28 5.70 -23.75
C THR A 95 -12.27 4.40 -22.96
N LEU A 96 -11.37 3.49 -23.35
CA LEU A 96 -11.07 2.26 -22.61
C LEU A 96 -9.57 2.19 -22.35
N VAL A 97 -9.17 2.33 -21.09
CA VAL A 97 -7.77 2.19 -20.69
C VAL A 97 -7.44 0.71 -20.54
N VAL A 98 -6.76 0.14 -21.53
CA VAL A 98 -6.36 -1.26 -21.50
C VAL A 98 -5.05 -1.40 -20.71
N GLY A 99 -5.13 -2.05 -19.56
CA GLY A 99 -3.96 -2.40 -18.75
C GLY A 99 -4.39 -3.04 -17.43
N TYR A 100 -3.71 -4.12 -17.04
CA TYR A 100 -3.93 -4.86 -15.79
C TYR A 100 -4.07 -3.99 -14.53
N SER A 101 -3.52 -2.77 -14.54
CA SER A 101 -3.63 -1.79 -13.44
C SER A 101 -5.07 -1.33 -13.17
N ALA A 102 -5.92 -1.17 -14.19
CA ALA A 102 -7.31 -0.77 -13.98
C ALA A 102 -8.13 -1.83 -13.23
N LEU A 103 -7.74 -3.11 -13.35
CA LEU A 103 -8.36 -4.19 -12.58
C LEU A 103 -7.92 -4.14 -11.12
N LEU A 104 -6.63 -3.91 -10.86
CA LEU A 104 -6.09 -3.81 -9.50
C LEU A 104 -6.52 -2.55 -8.77
N GLU A 105 -6.89 -1.50 -9.50
CA GLU A 105 -7.42 -0.24 -8.93
C GLU A 105 -8.88 -0.33 -8.51
N ARG A 106 -9.58 -1.40 -8.88
CA ARG A 106 -10.97 -1.61 -8.47
C ARG A 106 -11.07 -1.82 -6.95
N PRO A 107 -12.06 -1.18 -6.28
CA PRO A 107 -12.18 -1.29 -4.83
C PRO A 107 -12.34 -2.74 -4.37
N GLU A 108 -13.05 -3.58 -5.13
CA GLU A 108 -13.26 -5.00 -4.79
C GLU A 108 -11.95 -5.80 -4.84
N VAL A 109 -11.07 -5.48 -5.79
CA VAL A 109 -9.78 -6.17 -5.95
C VAL A 109 -8.80 -5.68 -4.88
N GLN A 110 -8.79 -4.39 -4.58
CA GLN A 110 -7.98 -3.85 -3.48
C GLN A 110 -8.37 -4.43 -2.13
N ASP A 111 -9.66 -4.67 -1.89
CA ASP A 111 -10.12 -5.28 -0.63
C ASP A 111 -9.69 -6.75 -0.53
N LEU A 112 -9.69 -7.50 -1.63
CA LEU A 112 -9.13 -8.85 -1.64
C LEU A 112 -7.62 -8.85 -1.40
N ILE A 113 -6.88 -7.93 -2.00
CA ILE A 113 -5.43 -7.80 -1.77
C ILE A 113 -5.16 -7.44 -0.31
N ALA A 114 -5.91 -6.51 0.26
CA ALA A 114 -5.79 -6.14 1.67
C ALA A 114 -6.07 -7.33 2.60
N LEU A 115 -7.06 -8.17 2.27
CA LEU A 115 -7.34 -9.41 3.01
C LEU A 115 -6.16 -10.37 2.96
N LEU A 116 -5.59 -10.59 1.78
CA LEU A 116 -4.43 -11.46 1.62
C LEU A 116 -3.20 -10.92 2.36
N HIS A 117 -2.98 -9.61 2.32
CA HIS A 117 -1.91 -8.96 3.08
C HIS A 117 -2.10 -9.12 4.59
N ALA A 118 -3.28 -8.81 5.11
CA ALA A 118 -3.57 -8.96 6.54
C ALA A 118 -3.47 -10.42 7.03
N ALA A 119 -3.77 -11.39 6.16
CA ALA A 119 -3.63 -12.82 6.47
C ALA A 119 -2.17 -13.32 6.39
N ALA A 120 -1.36 -12.75 5.49
CA ALA A 120 0.04 -13.15 5.30
C ALA A 120 1.00 -12.42 6.25
N ASP A 121 0.73 -11.16 6.54
CA ASP A 121 1.51 -10.28 7.41
C ASP A 121 0.59 -9.58 8.41
N HIS A 122 0.61 -10.07 9.65
CA HIS A 122 -0.19 -9.51 10.74
C HIS A 122 0.31 -8.13 11.21
N THR A 123 1.47 -7.66 10.72
CA THR A 123 2.01 -6.33 11.05
C THR A 123 1.50 -5.24 10.10
N ASP A 124 0.87 -5.61 8.97
CA ASP A 124 0.27 -4.67 8.02
C ASP A 124 -1.07 -4.12 8.53
N SER A 125 -0.95 -3.24 9.52
CA SER A 125 -2.07 -2.50 10.10
C SER A 125 -2.80 -1.63 9.07
N ALA A 126 -2.14 -1.17 8.00
CA ALA A 126 -2.77 -0.36 6.97
C ALA A 126 -3.77 -1.18 6.13
N SER A 127 -3.38 -2.40 5.73
CA SER A 127 -4.28 -3.32 5.04
C SER A 127 -5.45 -3.74 5.92
N LEU A 128 -5.22 -4.01 7.21
CA LEU A 128 -6.28 -4.33 8.16
C LEU A 128 -7.25 -3.15 8.36
N MET A 129 -6.74 -1.93 8.56
CA MET A 129 -7.57 -0.73 8.75
C MET A 129 -8.42 -0.43 7.52
N ARG A 130 -7.88 -0.66 6.32
CA ARG A 130 -8.65 -0.56 5.08
C ARG A 130 -9.83 -1.54 5.08
N LEU A 131 -9.59 -2.82 5.38
CA LEU A 131 -10.64 -3.85 5.41
C LEU A 131 -11.75 -3.49 6.40
N LEU A 132 -11.38 -3.05 7.60
CA LEU A 132 -12.32 -2.68 8.65
C LEU A 132 -13.15 -1.44 8.27
N ALA A 133 -12.62 -0.55 7.43
CA ALA A 133 -13.33 0.60 6.89
C ALA A 133 -14.28 0.25 5.72
N THR A 134 -14.23 -0.97 5.18
CA THR A 134 -15.15 -1.42 4.13
C THR A 134 -16.59 -1.52 4.68
N PRO A 135 -17.64 -1.17 3.90
CA PRO A 135 -19.05 -1.23 4.35
C PRO A 135 -19.50 -2.58 4.93
N ARG A 136 -18.80 -3.67 4.60
CA ARG A 136 -19.07 -5.02 5.11
C ARG A 136 -19.03 -5.13 6.64
N PHE A 137 -18.17 -4.35 7.29
CA PHE A 137 -18.00 -4.41 8.75
C PHE A 137 -18.76 -3.31 9.49
N GLY A 138 -19.27 -2.30 8.79
CA GLY A 138 -20.10 -1.25 9.36
C GLY A 138 -19.41 -0.40 10.44
N LEU A 139 -18.07 -0.34 10.44
CA LEU A 139 -17.31 0.41 11.43
C LEU A 139 -17.18 1.88 11.01
N GLY A 140 -17.67 2.79 11.87
CA GLY A 140 -17.48 4.23 11.70
C GLY A 140 -16.06 4.68 12.02
N SER A 141 -15.70 5.88 11.57
CA SER A 141 -14.38 6.48 11.81
C SER A 141 -14.04 6.59 13.30
N GLU A 142 -15.03 6.87 14.15
CA GLU A 142 -14.85 6.94 15.60
C GLU A 142 -14.46 5.57 16.19
N SER A 143 -15.17 4.50 15.80
CA SER A 143 -14.87 3.14 16.25
C SER A 143 -13.49 2.68 15.80
N LEU A 144 -13.10 2.98 14.56
CA LEU A 144 -11.76 2.70 14.04
C LEU A 144 -10.67 3.46 14.80
N THR A 145 -10.93 4.72 15.16
CA THR A 145 -10.00 5.53 15.94
C THR A 145 -9.82 4.97 17.35
N ARG A 146 -10.91 4.55 18.01
CA ARG A 146 -10.85 3.91 19.32
C ARG A 146 -10.10 2.58 19.27
N LEU A 147 -10.35 1.75 18.24
CA LEU A 147 -9.62 0.51 18.03
C LEU A 147 -8.12 0.74 17.85
N ALA A 148 -7.73 1.73 17.04
CA ALA A 148 -6.34 2.11 16.86
C ALA A 148 -5.70 2.58 18.18
N GLY A 149 -6.43 3.36 18.98
CA GLY A 149 -5.97 3.78 20.31
C GLY A 149 -5.75 2.59 21.26
N MET A 150 -6.70 1.66 21.33
CA MET A 150 -6.56 0.46 22.16
C MET A 150 -5.37 -0.42 21.73
N ALA A 151 -5.12 -0.53 20.43
CA ALA A 151 -3.97 -1.29 19.91
C ALA A 151 -2.63 -0.62 20.28
N GLU A 152 -2.53 0.70 20.18
CA GLU A 152 -1.33 1.46 20.58
C GLU A 152 -1.07 1.35 22.10
N ASP A 153 -2.14 1.34 22.90
CA ASP A 153 -2.07 1.19 24.34
C ASP A 153 -1.50 -0.19 24.73
N LEU A 154 -2.00 -1.25 24.09
CA LEU A 154 -1.50 -2.61 24.28
C LEU A 154 -0.06 -2.76 23.79
N ASP A 155 0.29 -2.21 22.62
CA ASP A 155 1.66 -2.25 22.09
C ASP A 155 2.64 -1.51 23.01
N SER A 156 2.24 -0.35 23.54
CA SER A 156 3.02 0.40 24.52
C SER A 156 3.29 -0.43 25.79
N GLN A 157 2.29 -1.14 26.30
CA GLN A 157 2.44 -2.01 27.47
C GLN A 157 3.36 -3.20 27.18
N CYS A 158 3.20 -3.87 26.04
CA CYS A 158 4.07 -4.97 25.62
C CYS A 158 5.53 -4.51 25.51
N ARG A 159 5.79 -3.35 24.87
CA ARG A 159 7.13 -2.78 24.77
C ARG A 159 7.71 -2.41 26.13
N TYR A 160 6.90 -1.84 27.01
CA TYR A 160 7.34 -1.53 28.37
C TYR A 160 7.75 -2.79 29.13
N ARG A 161 6.95 -3.87 29.07
CA ARG A 161 7.30 -5.15 29.69
C ARG A 161 8.62 -5.71 29.14
N ALA A 162 8.80 -5.70 27.82
CA ALA A 162 10.05 -6.13 27.20
C ALA A 162 11.26 -5.27 27.64
N LEU A 163 11.08 -3.96 27.84
CA LEU A 163 12.12 -3.07 28.35
C LEU A 163 12.47 -3.34 29.83
N VAL A 164 11.50 -3.73 30.64
CA VAL A 164 11.70 -4.14 32.04
C VAL A 164 12.40 -5.49 32.11
N GLU A 165 11.94 -6.48 31.32
CA GLU A 165 12.53 -7.83 31.27
C GLU A 165 13.98 -7.82 30.76
N SER A 166 14.31 -6.92 29.83
CA SER A 166 15.68 -6.71 29.36
C SER A 166 16.58 -5.96 30.36
N GLY A 167 16.05 -5.53 31.51
CA GLY A 167 16.80 -4.80 32.53
C GLY A 167 17.20 -3.37 32.11
N ILE A 168 16.65 -2.87 30.99
CA ILE A 168 16.92 -1.51 30.48
C ILE A 168 16.19 -0.46 31.34
N ILE A 169 15.08 -0.87 31.99
CA ILE A 169 14.25 -0.06 32.87
C ILE A 169 14.02 -0.83 34.17
N GLY A 170 14.12 -0.17 35.33
CA GLY A 170 13.77 -0.78 36.60
C GLY A 170 12.26 -1.08 36.68
N SER A 171 11.91 -2.34 36.98
CA SER A 171 10.56 -2.70 37.44
C SER A 171 10.20 -1.78 38.60
N GLY A 172 9.20 -0.91 38.43
CA GLY A 172 8.90 0.20 39.33
C GLY A 172 8.96 -0.14 40.83
N SER A 173 10.13 0.07 41.44
CA SER A 173 10.35 0.16 42.88
C SER A 173 11.67 0.85 43.22
N ASP A 174 12.13 1.82 42.41
CA ASP A 174 13.36 2.57 42.71
C ASP A 174 13.12 4.08 42.85
N GLY A 175 11.99 4.40 43.46
CA GLY A 175 11.68 5.70 44.01
C GLY A 175 11.92 5.77 45.51
N ALA A 176 13.02 5.24 46.03
CA ALA A 176 13.56 5.58 47.36
C ALA A 176 14.89 4.86 47.66
N ARG A 177 16.02 5.47 47.29
CA ARG A 177 17.16 5.78 48.19
C ARG A 177 18.33 6.34 47.38
N ALA A 178 18.62 7.62 47.62
CA ALA A 178 20.00 8.06 47.61
C ALA A 178 20.67 7.45 48.86
N ASP A 179 21.70 6.63 48.68
CA ASP A 179 22.87 6.58 49.57
C ASP A 179 24.03 5.79 48.93
N ASP A 180 25.23 6.18 49.34
CA ASP A 180 26.54 5.91 48.75
C ASP A 180 27.03 4.45 48.77
N GLY A 181 27.90 4.11 47.79
CA GLY A 181 29.13 3.34 48.07
C GLY A 181 29.16 1.83 47.78
N HIS A 182 30.08 1.49 46.86
CA HIS A 182 30.98 0.31 46.84
C HIS A 182 30.52 -1.08 46.33
N ASP A 183 31.24 -1.46 45.26
CA ASP A 183 31.96 -2.73 45.02
C ASP A 183 31.28 -3.93 44.34
N GLU A 184 32.10 -4.62 43.55
CA GLU A 184 31.80 -5.74 42.65
C GLU A 184 31.07 -6.92 43.32
N ALA A 185 30.15 -7.55 42.57
CA ALA A 185 30.04 -9.01 42.53
C ALA A 185 29.21 -9.50 41.33
N ILE A 186 29.85 -10.36 40.55
CA ILE A 186 29.27 -11.33 39.61
C ILE A 186 28.30 -12.26 40.38
N VAL A 187 27.33 -12.86 39.67
CA VAL A 187 26.71 -14.19 39.90
C VAL A 187 25.17 -14.14 39.82
N SER A 188 24.62 -14.53 38.66
CA SER A 188 23.94 -15.81 38.43
C SER A 188 22.68 -15.71 37.58
N THR A 189 22.82 -16.27 36.39
CA THR A 189 21.76 -16.88 35.59
C THR A 189 21.03 -17.94 36.41
N SER A 190 19.72 -17.79 36.57
CA SER A 190 18.82 -18.92 36.84
C SER A 190 17.52 -18.68 36.08
N ILE A 191 17.47 -19.38 34.94
CA ILE A 191 16.30 -19.57 34.09
C ILE A 191 15.42 -20.55 34.85
N ASP A 192 14.29 -20.10 35.40
CA ASP A 192 13.25 -21.00 35.88
C ASP A 192 12.05 -20.91 34.93
N SER A 193 11.97 -21.93 34.10
CA SER A 193 10.86 -22.18 33.21
C SER A 193 9.69 -22.74 34.01
N GLY A 194 8.62 -21.95 34.09
CA GLY A 194 7.27 -22.48 34.17
C GLY A 194 6.52 -22.15 35.45
N LEU A 195 5.39 -21.47 35.29
CA LEU A 195 4.13 -21.88 35.93
C LEU A 195 2.96 -21.26 35.19
N VAL A 196 2.27 -22.12 34.45
CA VAL A 196 0.82 -22.04 34.21
C VAL A 196 0.14 -21.81 35.56
N SER A 197 -0.61 -20.72 35.69
CA SER A 197 -1.62 -20.55 36.73
C SER A 197 -2.86 -19.93 36.09
N GLU A 198 -3.84 -20.79 35.84
CA GLU A 198 -5.23 -20.37 35.69
C GLU A 198 -5.77 -19.95 37.05
N ALA A 199 -6.40 -18.78 37.08
CA ALA A 199 -7.60 -18.38 37.82
C ALA A 199 -7.49 -16.89 38.20
N ASP A 200 -8.29 -16.01 37.59
CA ASP A 200 -9.59 -15.66 38.15
C ASP A 200 -10.25 -14.56 37.29
N GLY A 201 -11.56 -14.65 37.17
CA GLY A 201 -12.37 -13.75 36.36
C GLY A 201 -12.53 -12.39 37.00
N GLY A 202 -12.12 -11.35 36.26
CA GLY A 202 -12.83 -10.08 36.23
C GLY A 202 -12.38 -9.02 37.22
N SER A 203 -11.33 -8.27 36.88
CA SER A 203 -11.22 -6.86 37.29
C SER A 203 -10.10 -6.05 36.62
N ASP A 204 -9.68 -6.31 35.37
CA ASP A 204 -8.53 -5.57 34.78
C ASP A 204 -8.81 -4.94 33.42
N ILE A 205 -10.05 -4.47 33.21
CA ILE A 205 -10.40 -3.63 32.05
C ILE A 205 -10.10 -2.13 32.34
N ALA A 206 -9.53 -1.81 33.50
CA ALA A 206 -9.33 -0.44 33.98
C ALA A 206 -7.86 0.07 33.93
N THR A 207 -6.91 -0.73 33.44
CA THR A 207 -5.48 -0.36 33.44
C THR A 207 -4.98 -0.02 32.02
N PHE A 208 -5.86 0.41 31.11
CA PHE A 208 -5.49 0.54 29.69
C PHE A 208 -4.61 1.75 29.33
N ALA A 209 -4.32 2.69 30.22
CA ALA A 209 -3.43 3.79 29.87
C ALA A 209 -2.78 4.41 31.10
N ASP A 210 -1.69 3.82 31.59
CA ASP A 210 -0.80 4.58 32.46
C ASP A 210 -0.02 5.60 31.58
N PRO A 211 -0.25 6.91 31.72
CA PRO A 211 0.47 7.93 30.95
C PRO A 211 1.98 7.89 31.21
N GLN A 212 2.43 7.38 32.36
CA GLN A 212 3.85 7.21 32.67
C GLN A 212 4.49 6.15 31.79
N VAL A 213 3.81 5.00 31.57
CA VAL A 213 4.29 3.92 30.69
C VAL A 213 4.47 4.44 29.25
N LYS A 214 3.48 5.19 28.73
CA LYS A 214 3.58 5.80 27.39
C LYS A 214 4.73 6.80 27.30
N ALA A 215 4.94 7.63 28.33
CA ALA A 215 6.02 8.60 28.35
C ALA A 215 7.40 7.91 28.34
N ILE A 216 7.56 6.85 29.12
CA ILE A 216 8.78 6.05 29.19
C ILE A 216 9.05 5.38 27.83
N VAL A 217 8.08 4.66 27.25
CA VAL A 217 8.24 4.01 25.94
C VAL A 217 8.57 5.02 24.85
N LYS A 218 7.91 6.18 24.84
CA LYS A 218 8.20 7.28 23.90
C LYS A 218 9.61 7.83 24.08
N GLN A 219 10.04 8.08 25.31
CA GLN A 219 11.38 8.56 25.60
C GLN A 219 12.47 7.57 25.13
N TYR A 220 12.25 6.26 25.30
CA TYR A 220 13.16 5.23 24.80
C TYR A 220 13.14 5.12 23.27
N ARG A 221 11.96 5.18 22.64
CA ARG A 221 11.81 5.25 21.18
C ARG A 221 12.59 6.42 20.59
N ASP A 222 12.51 7.60 21.21
CA ASP A 222 13.18 8.81 20.73
C ASP A 222 14.70 8.78 20.97
N ARG A 223 15.18 8.03 21.97
CA ARG A 223 16.62 7.86 22.27
C ARG A 223 17.33 6.80 21.45
N VAL A 224 16.61 5.82 20.89
CA VAL A 224 17.20 4.75 20.09
C VAL A 224 16.67 4.83 18.65
N PRO A 225 17.26 5.71 17.81
CA PRO A 225 16.96 5.67 16.38
C PRO A 225 17.36 4.28 15.86
N HIS A 226 16.39 3.53 15.31
CA HIS A 226 16.52 2.17 14.76
C HIS A 226 16.47 0.99 15.75
N ALA A 227 15.85 1.12 16.92
CA ALA A 227 15.59 -0.05 17.78
C ALA A 227 14.74 -1.11 17.05
N VAL A 228 15.31 -2.30 16.85
CA VAL A 228 14.60 -3.50 16.41
C VAL A 228 14.29 -4.32 17.66
N PHE A 229 13.02 -4.30 18.06
CA PHE A 229 12.53 -5.13 19.15
C PHE A 229 12.17 -6.50 18.57
N LEU A 230 12.97 -7.52 18.90
CA LEU A 230 12.63 -8.91 18.65
C LEU A 230 11.84 -9.40 19.86
N ILE A 231 10.57 -9.75 19.61
CA ILE A 231 9.72 -10.50 20.54
C ILE A 231 9.91 -11.98 20.22
#